data_AF-A0A1I4VR75-F1
#
_entry.id   AF-A0A1I4VR75-F1
#
_cell.length_a   1.000
_cell.length_b   1.000
_cell.length_c   1.000
_cell.angle_alpha   90.00
_cell.angle_beta   90.00
_cell.angle_gamma   90.00
#
_symmetry.space_group_name_H-M   'P 1'
#
loop_
_entity.id
_entity.type
_entity.pdbx_description
1 polymer ?
#
loop_
_entity_poly.entity_id
_entity_poly.type
_entity_poly.pdbx_seq_one_letter_code
_entity_poly.pdbx_strand_id
1 'polypeptide(L)'
;MAFALKEKHLSPTADWEHIRALSEQVDEKYPPSSWVIDREHDLILLCFSVGRQSIHSDEETTGRYVFFIKGRPLRLEAYLRGWMEERHYQILPFQLPSDLDMEPEQLLYRIRDAFVIEGTRYSNEYKAIKRVDVEFDGLLP
;
A
#
# COMPACT_ATOMS: atom_id res chain seq x y z
N MET A 1 -13.15 1.71 -12.77
CA MET A 1 -12.62 1.50 -11.40
C MET A 1 -12.61 0.00 -11.15
N ALA A 2 -11.45 -0.64 -11.07
CA ALA A 2 -11.40 -2.09 -10.85
C ALA A 2 -10.10 -2.55 -10.16
N PHE A 3 -9.67 -1.83 -9.13
CA PHE A 3 -8.87 -2.50 -8.11
C PHE A 3 -9.79 -3.49 -7.37
N ALA A 4 -9.39 -4.75 -7.31
CA ALA A 4 -10.09 -5.77 -6.54
C ALA A 4 -9.28 -6.09 -5.29
N LEU A 5 -9.87 -5.85 -4.11
CA LEU A 5 -9.32 -6.34 -2.85
C LEU A 5 -9.40 -7.88 -2.85
N LYS A 6 -8.27 -8.56 -2.59
CA LYS A 6 -8.25 -10.02 -2.41
C LYS A 6 -7.61 -10.35 -1.06
N GLU A 7 -8.33 -11.13 -0.26
CA GLU A 7 -7.94 -11.49 1.10
C GLU A 7 -7.22 -12.84 1.17
N LYS A 8 -6.34 -12.97 2.17
CA LYS A 8 -5.58 -14.20 2.50
C LYS A 8 -6.45 -15.40 2.92
N HIS A 9 -7.72 -15.16 3.24
CA HIS A 9 -8.71 -16.19 3.60
C HIS A 9 -9.52 -16.71 2.41
N LEU A 10 -9.36 -16.12 1.23
CA LEU A 10 -9.88 -16.69 0.00
C LEU A 10 -8.89 -17.78 -0.43
N SER A 11 -9.44 -18.98 -0.70
CA SER A 11 -8.79 -20.18 -1.23
C SER A 11 -7.53 -19.90 -2.06
N PRO A 12 -6.50 -20.78 -2.10
CA PRO A 12 -5.36 -20.61 -2.97
C PRO A 12 -5.83 -20.39 -4.41
N THR A 13 -5.78 -19.14 -4.83
CA THR A 13 -6.06 -18.71 -6.20
C THR A 13 -4.73 -18.56 -6.91
N ALA A 14 -4.73 -18.51 -8.24
CA ALA A 14 -3.53 -18.20 -9.03
C ALA A 14 -2.80 -16.93 -8.56
N ASP A 15 -3.52 -16.01 -7.91
CA ASP A 15 -2.90 -14.81 -7.32
C ASP A 15 -2.01 -15.14 -6.11
N TRP A 16 -2.31 -16.17 -5.30
CA TRP A 16 -1.52 -16.48 -4.11
C TRP A 16 -0.09 -16.92 -4.44
N GLU A 17 0.07 -17.79 -5.45
CA GLU A 17 1.40 -18.22 -5.91
C GLU A 17 2.19 -17.04 -6.49
N HIS A 18 1.51 -16.18 -7.25
CA HIS A 18 2.10 -14.96 -7.81
C HIS A 18 2.54 -13.98 -6.71
N ILE A 19 1.66 -13.69 -5.73
CA ILE A 19 1.98 -12.82 -4.59
C ILE A 19 3.12 -13.38 -3.75
N ARG A 20 3.15 -14.71 -3.54
CA ARG A 20 4.25 -15.36 -2.83
C ARG A 20 5.57 -15.17 -3.58
N ALA A 21 5.60 -15.41 -4.89
CA ALA A 21 6.80 -15.22 -5.69
C ALA A 21 7.30 -13.77 -5.66
N LEU A 22 6.40 -12.78 -5.67
CA LEU A 22 6.77 -11.37 -5.51
C LEU A 22 7.28 -11.05 -4.10
N SER A 23 6.66 -11.63 -3.07
CA SER A 23 7.11 -11.47 -1.67
C SER A 23 8.52 -12.02 -1.46
N GLU A 24 8.89 -13.10 -2.13
CA GLU A 24 10.24 -13.70 -2.04
C GLU A 24 11.31 -12.79 -2.67
N GLN A 25 10.96 -11.86 -3.57
CA GLN A 25 11.90 -10.94 -4.22
C GLN A 25 12.34 -9.75 -3.34
N VAL A 26 11.58 -9.42 -2.29
CA VAL A 26 11.76 -8.15 -1.55
C VAL A 26 12.48 -8.30 -0.21
N ASP A 27 13.00 -9.50 0.07
CA ASP A 27 13.74 -9.87 1.28
C ASP A 27 12.98 -9.61 2.60
N GLU A 28 11.66 -9.81 2.56
CA GLU A 28 10.82 -9.70 3.76
C GLU A 28 10.75 -11.03 4.51
N LYS A 29 10.98 -10.97 5.83
CA LYS A 29 11.02 -12.15 6.71
C LYS A 29 9.68 -12.90 6.78
N TYR A 30 8.57 -12.20 6.58
CA TYR A 30 7.22 -12.74 6.70
C TYR A 30 6.45 -12.49 5.41
N PRO A 31 5.51 -13.38 5.02
CA PRO A 31 4.65 -13.15 3.88
C PRO A 31 3.73 -11.95 4.14
N PRO A 32 3.23 -11.28 3.08
CA PRO A 32 2.32 -10.16 3.22
C PRO A 32 1.06 -10.56 4.00
N SER A 33 0.56 -9.62 4.80
CA SER A 33 -0.69 -9.71 5.55
C SER A 33 -1.89 -9.44 4.66
N SER A 34 -1.76 -8.56 3.67
CA SER A 34 -2.77 -8.17 2.68
C SER A 34 -2.12 -7.81 1.33
N TRP A 35 -2.91 -7.75 0.27
CA TRP A 35 -2.48 -7.22 -1.02
C TRP A 35 -3.65 -6.60 -1.80
N VAL A 36 -3.32 -5.68 -2.70
CA VAL A 36 -4.25 -5.02 -3.64
C VAL A 36 -3.70 -5.15 -5.05
N ILE A 37 -4.54 -5.54 -6.01
CA ILE A 37 -4.10 -5.80 -7.40
C ILE A 37 -4.92 -4.93 -8.37
N ASP A 38 -4.22 -4.21 -9.25
CA ASP A 38 -4.72 -3.62 -10.49
C ASP A 38 -4.19 -4.43 -11.67
N ARG A 39 -5.05 -5.26 -12.27
CA ARG A 39 -4.65 -6.06 -13.43
C ARG A 39 -4.60 -5.27 -14.73
N GLU A 40 -5.31 -4.15 -14.80
CA GLU A 40 -5.35 -3.32 -16.02
C GLU A 40 -4.02 -2.60 -16.22
N HIS A 41 -3.38 -2.22 -15.12
CA HIS A 41 -2.13 -1.45 -15.12
C HIS A 41 -0.92 -2.24 -14.63
N ASP A 42 -1.09 -3.53 -14.33
CA ASP A 42 -0.07 -4.43 -13.77
C ASP A 42 0.60 -3.85 -12.51
N LEU A 43 -0.25 -3.46 -11.54
CA LEU A 43 0.17 -2.88 -10.26
C LEU A 43 -0.25 -3.78 -9.10
N ILE A 44 0.64 -3.93 -8.12
CA ILE A 44 0.37 -4.75 -6.93
C ILE A 44 0.90 -4.05 -5.69
N LEU A 45 0.05 -3.76 -4.71
CA LEU A 45 0.47 -3.36 -3.37
C LEU A 45 0.53 -4.60 -2.48
N LEU A 46 1.66 -4.84 -1.83
CA LEU A 46 1.82 -5.79 -0.73
C LEU A 46 1.92 -5.04 0.59
N CYS A 47 1.15 -5.46 1.60
CA CYS A 47 1.31 -5.00 2.98
C CYS A 47 1.97 -6.08 3.81
N PHE A 48 3.10 -5.78 4.45
CA PHE A 48 3.80 -6.70 5.35
C PHE A 48 3.47 -6.41 6.82
N SER A 49 3.40 -5.12 7.17
CA SER A 49 2.97 -4.67 8.49
C SER A 49 2.21 -3.36 8.35
N VAL A 50 1.18 -3.21 9.16
CA VAL A 50 0.42 -1.96 9.25
C VAL A 50 1.03 -1.11 10.33
N GLY A 51 1.48 0.08 9.97
CA GLY A 51 1.97 1.08 10.92
C GLY A 51 0.80 1.67 11.67
N ARG A 52 0.92 1.76 12.98
CA ARG A 52 -0.09 2.40 13.82
C ARG A 52 0.59 3.44 14.70
N GLN A 53 -0.01 4.62 14.72
CA GLN A 53 0.26 5.58 15.79
C GLN A 53 -0.68 5.28 16.95
N SER A 54 -0.10 4.94 18.10
CA SER A 54 -0.85 4.76 19.33
C SER A 54 -1.39 6.12 19.79
N ILE A 55 -2.62 6.11 20.30
CA ILE A 55 -3.25 7.31 20.87
C ILE A 55 -2.64 7.62 22.26
N HIS A 56 -1.99 6.63 22.87
CA HIS A 56 -1.51 6.67 24.26
C HIS A 56 0.01 6.75 24.38
N SER A 57 0.73 6.77 23.27
CA SER A 57 2.19 6.88 23.25
C SER A 57 2.63 7.62 21.99
N ASP A 58 3.66 8.45 22.12
CA ASP A 58 4.36 9.08 20.98
C ASP A 58 5.14 8.06 20.13
N GLU A 59 5.02 6.76 20.43
CA GLU A 59 5.57 5.68 19.62
C GLU A 59 4.82 5.56 18.29
N GLU A 60 5.46 6.05 17.24
CA GLU A 60 5.05 5.83 15.86
C GLU A 60 5.70 4.55 15.33
N THR A 61 4.89 3.59 14.90
CA THR A 61 5.39 2.41 14.18
C THR A 61 5.06 2.56 12.70
N THR A 62 6.08 2.53 11.85
CA THR A 62 5.89 2.53 10.39
C THR A 62 5.35 1.18 9.93
N GLY A 63 4.41 1.26 9.00
CA GLY A 63 3.99 0.10 8.22
C GLY A 63 4.95 -0.11 7.08
N ARG A 64 5.11 -1.36 6.67
CA ARG A 64 5.98 -1.76 5.58
C ARG A 64 5.14 -2.27 4.42
N TYR A 65 5.30 -1.62 3.28
CA TYR A 65 4.57 -1.91 2.07
C TYR A 65 5.54 -2.00 0.90
N VAL A 66 5.19 -2.80 -0.10
CA VAL A 66 5.90 -2.80 -1.39
C VAL A 66 4.88 -2.67 -2.51
N PHE A 67 5.06 -1.65 -3.33
CA PHE A 67 4.24 -1.39 -4.51
C PHE A 67 5.00 -1.85 -5.76
N PHE A 68 4.50 -2.88 -6.43
CA PHE A 68 5.05 -3.36 -7.68
C PHE A 68 4.42 -2.62 -8.84
N ILE A 69 5.26 -2.12 -9.75
CA ILE A 69 4.86 -1.45 -10.99
C ILE A 69 5.46 -2.26 -12.14
N LYS A 70 4.64 -3.00 -12.89
CA LYS A 70 5.10 -3.92 -13.94
C LYS A 70 6.21 -4.87 -13.45
N GLY A 71 6.01 -5.43 -12.25
CA GLY A 71 6.97 -6.34 -11.60
C GLY A 71 8.17 -5.68 -10.92
N ARG A 72 8.31 -4.35 -10.95
CA ARG A 72 9.41 -3.64 -10.25
C ARG A 72 8.99 -3.18 -8.86
N PRO A 73 9.74 -3.51 -7.79
CA PRO A 73 9.35 -3.15 -6.43
C PRO A 73 9.71 -1.70 -6.08
N LEU A 74 8.74 -0.99 -5.52
CA LEU A 74 8.90 0.30 -4.86
C LEU A 74 8.55 0.12 -3.38
N ARG A 75 9.54 0.26 -2.49
CA ARG A 75 9.31 0.17 -1.04
C ARG A 75 8.66 1.44 -0.54
N LEU A 76 7.60 1.28 0.24
CA LEU A 76 6.84 2.37 0.82
C LEU A 76 6.70 2.13 2.34
N GLU A 77 6.92 3.19 3.11
CA GLU A 77 6.61 3.21 4.53
C GLU A 77 5.42 4.14 4.77
N ALA A 78 4.49 3.74 5.65
CA ALA A 78 3.32 4.56 5.92
C ALA A 78 2.76 4.37 7.33
N TYR A 79 2.16 5.42 7.87
CA TYR A 79 1.40 5.38 9.12
C TYR A 79 -0.10 5.44 8.83
N LEU A 80 -0.86 4.58 9.50
CA LEU A 80 -2.30 4.74 9.60
C LEU A 80 -2.62 5.62 10.82
N ARG A 81 -3.09 6.84 10.56
CA ARG A 81 -3.51 7.84 11.55
C ARG A 81 -5.04 7.94 11.61
N GLY A 82 -5.56 8.50 12.71
CA GLY A 82 -6.97 8.90 12.81
C GLY A 82 -7.75 8.34 14.01
N TRP A 83 -8.79 9.07 14.42
CA TRP A 83 -9.65 8.80 15.58
C TRP A 83 -11.07 8.48 15.13
N MET A 84 -11.75 7.59 15.88
CA MET A 84 -13.18 7.24 15.93
C MET A 84 -14.05 7.24 14.64
N GLU A 85 -13.95 8.22 13.74
CA GLU A 85 -14.77 8.38 12.52
C GLU A 85 -13.93 8.58 11.25
N GLU A 86 -12.66 8.99 11.36
CA GLU A 86 -11.80 9.25 10.21
C GLU A 86 -10.44 8.56 10.35
N ARG A 87 -10.03 7.90 9.28
CA ARG A 87 -8.69 7.32 9.14
C ARG A 87 -7.99 7.88 7.92
N HIS A 88 -6.69 8.08 8.05
CA HIS A 88 -5.84 8.64 7.02
C HIS A 88 -4.52 7.88 6.96
N TYR A 89 -4.06 7.56 5.76
CA TYR A 89 -2.69 7.11 5.57
C TYR A 89 -1.79 8.32 5.33
N GLN A 90 -0.65 8.34 5.99
CA GLN A 90 0.48 9.19 5.60
C GLN A 90 1.62 8.29 5.13
N ILE A 91 1.90 8.31 3.84
CA ILE A 91 3.05 7.65 3.25
C ILE A 91 4.26 8.55 3.46
N LEU A 92 5.32 7.98 4.02
CA LEU A 92 6.59 8.67 4.22
C LEU A 92 7.24 9.00 2.88
N PRO A 93 8.07 10.07 2.81
CA PRO A 93 8.79 10.41 1.61
C PRO A 93 9.57 9.24 1.03
N PHE A 94 9.47 9.07 -0.29
CA PHE A 94 10.20 8.05 -1.05
C PHE A 94 10.69 8.62 -2.38
N GLN A 95 11.61 7.90 -3.01
CA GLN A 95 12.10 8.24 -4.34
C GLN A 95 11.36 7.44 -5.41
N LEU A 96 10.85 8.16 -6.42
CA LEU A 96 10.28 7.53 -7.60
C LEU A 96 11.42 7.03 -8.51
N PRO A 97 11.35 5.78 -9.03
CA PRO A 97 12.25 5.35 -10.09
C PRO A 97 12.10 6.26 -11.31
N SER A 98 13.23 6.64 -11.91
CA SER A 98 13.24 7.58 -13.04
C SER A 98 12.82 6.95 -14.38
N ASP A 99 12.75 5.63 -14.45
CA ASP A 99 12.47 4.85 -15.66
C ASP A 99 11.09 4.18 -15.62
N LEU A 100 10.12 4.85 -15.00
CA LEU A 100 8.74 4.40 -14.97
C LEU A 100 8.02 4.71 -16.28
N ASP A 101 7.34 3.71 -16.84
CA ASP A 101 6.43 3.85 -17.99
C ASP A 101 5.08 4.49 -17.61
N MET A 102 5.03 5.31 -16.56
CA MET A 102 3.81 5.94 -16.05
C MET A 102 4.13 7.33 -15.53
N GLU A 103 3.29 8.30 -15.88
CA GLU A 103 3.41 9.66 -15.39
C GLU A 103 3.36 9.69 -13.85
N PRO A 104 4.25 10.44 -13.18
CA PRO A 104 4.31 10.49 -11.72
C PRO A 104 2.95 10.79 -11.06
N GLU A 105 2.19 11.73 -11.62
CA GLU A 105 0.86 12.08 -11.12
C GLU A 105 -0.12 10.91 -11.16
N GLN A 106 -0.14 10.16 -12.27
CA GLN A 106 -0.99 8.98 -12.41
C GLN A 106 -0.60 7.90 -11.41
N LEU A 107 0.71 7.68 -11.22
CA LEU A 107 1.22 6.73 -10.25
C LEU A 107 0.80 7.12 -8.82
N LEU A 108 0.86 8.40 -8.46
CA LEU A 108 0.40 8.88 -7.16
C LEU A 108 -1.09 8.61 -6.94
N TYR A 109 -1.94 8.85 -7.94
CA TYR A 109 -3.36 8.48 -7.85
C TYR A 109 -3.54 6.98 -7.61
N ARG A 110 -2.77 6.13 -8.30
CA ARG A 110 -2.85 4.67 -8.13
C ARG A 110 -2.37 4.20 -6.76
N ILE A 111 -1.29 4.80 -6.25
CA ILE A 111 -0.81 4.52 -4.89
C ILE A 111 -1.90 4.90 -3.88
N ARG A 112 -2.52 6.08 -4.02
CA ARG A 112 -3.61 6.50 -3.13
C ARG A 112 -4.79 5.52 -3.17
N ASP A 113 -5.26 5.14 -4.36
CA ASP A 113 -6.35 4.17 -4.51
C ASP A 113 -6.01 2.83 -3.86
N ALA A 114 -4.79 2.34 -4.06
CA ALA A 114 -4.33 1.09 -3.46
C ALA A 114 -4.35 1.15 -1.92
N PHE A 115 -3.88 2.26 -1.32
CA PHE A 115 -3.91 2.45 0.14
C PHE A 115 -5.32 2.68 0.70
N VAL A 116 -6.21 3.35 -0.05
CA VAL A 116 -7.64 3.46 0.34
C VAL A 116 -8.23 2.06 0.45
N ILE A 117 -8.01 1.21 -0.56
CA ILE A 117 -8.54 -0.16 -0.61
C ILE A 117 -7.90 -1.03 0.46
N GLU A 118 -6.58 -0.97 0.62
CA GLU A 118 -5.88 -1.70 1.67
C GLU A 118 -6.42 -1.33 3.06
N GLY A 119 -6.61 -0.03 3.32
CA GLY A 119 -7.10 0.45 4.60
C GLY A 119 -8.57 0.15 4.87
N THR A 120 -9.39 -0.15 3.85
CA THR A 120 -10.78 -0.60 4.07
C THR A 120 -10.84 -1.86 4.95
N ARG A 121 -9.79 -2.68 4.94
CA ARG A 121 -9.67 -3.88 5.77
C ARG A 121 -9.60 -3.58 7.27
N TYR A 122 -9.09 -2.41 7.65
CA TYR A 122 -8.92 -2.03 9.05
C TYR A 122 -9.99 -1.04 9.52
N SER A 123 -10.84 -0.57 8.61
CA SER A 123 -11.97 0.28 8.92
C SER A 123 -13.24 -0.54 9.14
N ASN A 124 -13.93 -0.26 10.24
CA ASN A 124 -15.33 -0.67 10.39
C ASN A 124 -16.19 0.14 9.40
N GLU A 125 -17.45 -0.24 9.17
CA GLU A 125 -18.38 0.44 8.23
C GLU A 125 -18.50 1.97 8.42
N TYR A 126 -18.15 2.48 9.61
CA TYR A 126 -18.15 3.91 9.97
C TYR A 126 -16.78 4.62 9.88
N LYS A 127 -15.69 3.94 9.46
CA LYS A 127 -14.30 4.44 9.56
C LYS A 127 -13.55 4.44 8.23
N ALA A 128 -14.21 4.78 7.12
CA ALA A 128 -13.58 4.78 5.80
C ALA A 128 -12.26 5.59 5.78
N ILE A 129 -11.27 5.12 5.02
CA ILE A 129 -10.07 5.91 4.73
C ILE A 129 -10.50 7.15 3.96
N LYS A 130 -10.37 8.33 4.57
CA LYS A 130 -10.83 9.61 3.97
C LYS A 130 -9.73 10.28 3.17
N ARG A 131 -8.47 10.03 3.52
CA ARG A 131 -7.31 10.70 2.92
C ARG A 131 -6.11 9.76 2.88
N VAL A 132 -5.32 9.89 1.81
CA VAL A 132 -3.99 9.29 1.70
C VAL A 132 -3.04 10.40 1.27
N ASP A 133 -2.18 10.80 2.19
CA ASP A 133 -1.10 11.74 1.94
C ASP A 133 0.12 11.00 1.40
N VAL A 134 0.67 11.52 0.31
CA VAL A 134 1.81 10.94 -0.39
C VAL A 134 2.79 12.06 -0.70
N GLU A 135 4.01 11.95 -0.16
CA GLU A 135 5.11 12.90 -0.35
C GLU A 135 6.29 12.16 -1.02
N PHE A 136 7.10 12.86 -1.80
CA PHE A 136 8.30 12.29 -2.43
C PHE A 136 9.51 13.22 -2.30
N ASP A 137 10.69 12.62 -2.14
CA ASP A 137 11.98 13.29 -2.09
C ASP A 137 12.51 13.49 -3.51
N GLY A 138 11.91 14.43 -4.24
CA GLY A 138 12.33 14.78 -5.60
C GLY A 138 11.62 16.03 -6.07
N LEU A 139 12.35 16.95 -6.68
CA LEU A 139 11.77 18.16 -7.25
C LEU A 139 10.79 17.78 -8.37
N LEU A 140 9.52 18.17 -8.25
CA LEU A 140 8.76 18.49 -9.45
C LEU A 140 9.54 19.59 -10.18
N PRO A 141 9.77 19.47 -11.49
CA PRO A 141 10.28 20.59 -12.27
C PRO A 141 9.37 21.82 -12.13
#